data_AF-A0A9E4IA36-F1
#
_entry.id   AF-A0A9E4IA36-F1
#
_cell.length_a   1.000
_cell.length_b   1.000
_cell.length_c   1.000
_cell.angle_alpha   90.00
_cell.angle_beta   90.00
_cell.angle_gamma   90.00
#
_symmetry.space_group_name_H-M   'P 1'
#
loop_
_entity.id
_entity.type
_entity.pdbx_description
1 polymer ?
#
loop_
_entity_poly.entity_id
_entity_poly.type
_entity_poly.pdbx_seq_one_letter_code
_entity_poly.pdbx_strand_id
1 'polypeptide(L)'
;MSDLSVWEPGEEPKIPPFPSAFLGYQRKAVDRYIKDLLESNNRGSQVLELAPGAIVPSEHLNRYQDLGREIGELLSAVQQTAIRIREQAELDAANWRGEATIEVQKRIAEAQATAEDLRGAAWEVSTQMIAQIQEMEAEAYRTIRKHSQEVIAEVENQSHRIREDARRRAEGIRSNAHVESLEVEERTRTLCDQMIESAEQQVSAIQERVLALERHRDQLLEEIGGIRSGVAPIGVKLVDQTGGFIYPPTPAEEGPEHVTPQHEMSGLVKVISPVGESEEDSSQDPPEETATEPEAAASEERVEEEPADDAGSPVPHNFDDLFASLRGNSAPAPQQVVQRQDAPRRRVTVKMGEDEAIELQEAMLLPISNQYVRLFKRLLTEEQNRVLEGIRTGQLDWDEGEVDNRLRSHLEMLVDQSWQAGHSAAERMAGRRIPKPGSVLEEEPGFASRLVADVSGAMDLEGADGDVTQKSLMASRMFRVWRSEKLERHLQELSEKYYERGLGESLETAGVSSTD
;
A
#
# COMPACT_ATOMS: atom_id res chain seq x y z
N MET A 1 -56.61 -28.30 -70.95
CA MET A 1 -56.67 -29.24 -72.08
C MET A 1 -55.24 -29.63 -72.39
N SER A 2 -54.84 -30.80 -71.92
CA SER A 2 -53.52 -31.38 -72.17
C SER A 2 -53.76 -32.68 -72.91
N ASP A 3 -53.06 -32.83 -74.02
CA ASP A 3 -53.24 -33.87 -75.04
C ASP A 3 -53.27 -35.29 -74.45
N LEU A 4 -54.33 -36.01 -74.79
CA LEU A 4 -54.40 -37.46 -74.70
C LEU A 4 -53.58 -38.03 -75.87
N SER A 5 -52.26 -38.14 -75.68
CA SER A 5 -51.44 -38.98 -76.56
C SER A 5 -51.72 -40.44 -76.23
N VAL A 6 -52.61 -41.04 -77.01
CA VAL A 6 -52.77 -42.49 -77.12
C VAL A 6 -51.41 -43.07 -77.50
N TRP A 7 -50.88 -43.98 -76.69
CA TRP A 7 -49.61 -44.66 -76.97
C TRP A 7 -49.80 -45.57 -78.19
N GLU A 8 -49.05 -45.32 -79.26
CA GLU A 8 -49.00 -46.24 -80.40
C GLU A 8 -48.14 -47.47 -80.04
N PRO A 9 -48.58 -48.70 -80.38
CA PRO A 9 -47.87 -49.92 -80.01
C PRO A 9 -46.56 -50.05 -80.83
N GLY A 10 -45.42 -49.74 -80.20
CA GLY A 10 -44.09 -49.85 -80.81
C GLY A 10 -43.07 -48.80 -80.34
N GLU A 11 -43.49 -47.74 -79.64
CA GLU A 11 -42.57 -46.77 -79.05
C GLU A 11 -42.01 -47.25 -77.70
N GLU A 12 -40.69 -47.39 -77.61
CA GLU A 12 -40.00 -47.61 -76.33
C GLU A 12 -40.28 -46.44 -75.38
N PRO A 13 -40.66 -46.70 -74.11
CA PRO A 13 -40.96 -45.64 -73.17
C PRO A 13 -39.71 -44.80 -72.91
N LYS A 14 -39.69 -43.56 -73.40
CA LYS A 14 -38.64 -42.57 -73.12
C LYS A 14 -38.69 -42.20 -71.64
N ILE A 15 -37.84 -42.84 -70.83
CA ILE A 15 -37.69 -42.49 -69.41
C ILE A 15 -37.07 -41.08 -69.34
N PRO A 16 -37.71 -40.11 -68.67
CA PRO A 16 -37.15 -38.78 -68.53
C PRO A 16 -35.88 -38.81 -67.66
N PRO A 17 -34.84 -38.00 -67.97
CA PRO A 17 -33.63 -37.95 -67.16
C PRO A 17 -33.95 -37.38 -65.76
N PHE A 18 -33.72 -38.18 -64.72
CA PHE A 18 -33.94 -37.76 -63.33
C PHE A 18 -32.72 -36.99 -62.79
N PRO A 19 -32.93 -35.93 -61.99
CA PRO A 19 -31.84 -35.21 -61.33
C PRO A 19 -31.12 -36.13 -60.31
N SER A 20 -29.79 -36.20 -60.40
CA SER A 20 -28.93 -36.97 -59.49
C SER A 20 -28.56 -36.17 -58.24
N ALA A 21 -28.73 -36.77 -57.06
CA ALA A 21 -28.13 -36.32 -55.80
C ALA A 21 -26.82 -37.10 -55.52
N PHE A 22 -26.03 -36.63 -54.56
CA PHE A 22 -24.70 -37.15 -54.20
C PHE A 22 -24.65 -38.67 -53.86
N LEU A 23 -25.80 -39.34 -53.72
CA LEU A 23 -25.93 -40.80 -53.48
C LEU A 23 -26.95 -41.51 -54.40
N GLY A 24 -27.35 -40.92 -55.53
CA GLY A 24 -28.27 -41.55 -56.50
C GLY A 24 -29.41 -40.63 -56.97
N TYR A 25 -30.42 -41.17 -57.67
CA TYR A 25 -31.55 -40.38 -58.17
C TYR A 25 -32.35 -39.74 -57.03
N GLN A 26 -32.84 -38.51 -57.23
CA GLN A 26 -33.71 -37.85 -56.26
C GLN A 26 -35.00 -38.66 -56.05
N ARG A 27 -35.11 -39.32 -54.89
CA ARG A 27 -36.25 -40.18 -54.51
C ARG A 27 -37.61 -39.52 -54.74
N LYS A 28 -37.75 -38.24 -54.41
CA LYS A 28 -38.99 -37.47 -54.63
C LYS A 28 -39.39 -37.31 -56.10
N ALA A 29 -38.42 -37.24 -57.01
CA ALA A 29 -38.67 -37.12 -58.45
C ALA A 29 -39.09 -38.48 -59.04
N VAL A 30 -38.43 -39.56 -58.61
CA VAL A 30 -38.77 -40.94 -59.00
C VAL A 30 -40.15 -41.33 -58.47
N ASP A 31 -40.46 -41.02 -57.20
CA ASP A 31 -41.76 -41.32 -56.59
C ASP A 31 -42.93 -40.61 -57.30
N ARG A 32 -42.73 -39.36 -57.75
CA ARG A 32 -43.74 -38.64 -58.56
C ARG A 32 -43.96 -39.31 -59.90
N TYR A 33 -42.89 -39.68 -60.60
CA TYR A 33 -42.99 -40.33 -61.89
C TYR A 33 -43.67 -41.71 -61.80
N ILE A 34 -43.36 -42.49 -60.77
CA ILE A 34 -44.05 -43.77 -60.50
C ILE A 34 -45.54 -43.52 -60.23
N LYS A 35 -45.89 -42.50 -59.45
CA LYS A 35 -47.27 -42.15 -59.17
C LYS A 35 -48.03 -41.74 -60.44
N ASP A 36 -47.41 -40.93 -61.30
CA ASP A 36 -48.01 -40.50 -62.58
C ASP A 36 -48.21 -41.69 -63.54
N LEU A 37 -47.28 -42.65 -63.56
CA LEU A 37 -47.43 -43.90 -64.32
C LEU A 37 -48.54 -44.80 -63.77
N LEU A 38 -48.70 -44.90 -62.45
CA LEU A 38 -49.80 -45.65 -61.86
C LEU A 38 -51.14 -45.00 -62.15
N GLU A 39 -51.23 -43.67 -62.12
CA GLU A 39 -52.44 -42.94 -62.49
C GLU A 39 -52.78 -43.08 -63.98
N SER A 40 -51.79 -43.06 -64.87
CA SER A 40 -52.02 -43.28 -66.30
C SER A 40 -52.43 -44.72 -66.60
N ASN A 41 -51.82 -45.71 -65.93
CA ASN A 41 -52.19 -47.12 -66.06
C ASN A 41 -53.59 -47.40 -65.49
N ASN A 42 -53.96 -46.80 -64.37
CA ASN A 42 -55.32 -46.91 -63.82
C ASN A 42 -56.38 -46.28 -64.74
N ARG A 43 -56.04 -45.17 -65.41
CA ARG A 43 -56.89 -44.58 -66.46
C ARG A 43 -57.00 -45.50 -67.68
N GLY A 44 -55.90 -46.15 -68.08
CA GLY A 44 -55.89 -47.14 -69.17
C GLY A 44 -56.73 -48.39 -68.85
N SER A 45 -56.60 -48.93 -67.64
CA SER A 45 -57.40 -50.06 -67.16
C SER A 45 -58.90 -49.73 -67.08
N GLN A 46 -59.27 -48.52 -66.65
CA GLN A 46 -60.66 -48.06 -66.68
C GLN A 46 -61.22 -47.96 -68.11
N VAL A 47 -60.41 -47.58 -69.09
CA VAL A 47 -60.82 -47.57 -70.52
C VAL A 47 -61.01 -48.98 -71.06
N LEU A 48 -60.22 -49.95 -70.58
CA LEU A 48 -60.37 -51.38 -70.92
C LEU A 48 -61.60 -52.03 -70.26
N GLU A 49 -61.94 -51.67 -69.01
CA GLU A 49 -63.19 -52.13 -68.35
C GLU A 49 -64.46 -51.58 -69.01
N LEU A 50 -64.37 -50.42 -69.68
CA LEU A 50 -65.50 -49.75 -70.36
C LEU A 50 -65.75 -50.23 -71.80
N ALA A 51 -64.99 -51.21 -72.30
CA ALA A 51 -65.22 -51.85 -73.60
C ALA A 51 -65.68 -53.32 -73.46
N PRO A 52 -66.95 -53.58 -73.12
CA PRO A 52 -67.46 -54.95 -73.03
C PRO A 52 -67.65 -55.51 -74.45
N GLY A 53 -66.66 -56.25 -74.94
CA GLY A 53 -66.76 -56.95 -76.23
C GLY A 53 -65.45 -57.43 -76.86
N ALA A 54 -64.28 -57.03 -76.35
CA ALA A 54 -63.01 -57.56 -76.84
C ALA A 54 -62.75 -58.95 -76.23
N ILE A 55 -63.14 -60.01 -76.96
CA ILE A 55 -62.69 -61.38 -76.69
C ILE A 55 -61.19 -61.41 -77.00
N VAL A 56 -60.36 -61.14 -75.99
CA VAL A 56 -58.91 -61.37 -76.08
C VAL A 56 -58.71 -62.88 -76.29
N PRO A 57 -58.07 -63.33 -77.38
CA PRO A 57 -57.83 -64.75 -77.60
C PRO A 57 -57.05 -65.33 -76.41
N SER A 58 -57.48 -66.50 -75.91
CA SER A 58 -56.92 -67.16 -74.72
C SER A 58 -55.41 -67.39 -74.78
N GLU A 59 -54.85 -67.50 -75.98
CA GLU A 59 -53.40 -67.62 -76.23
C GLU A 59 -52.60 -66.38 -75.76
N HIS A 60 -53.16 -65.17 -75.92
CA HIS A 60 -52.52 -63.95 -75.43
C HIS A 60 -52.57 -63.86 -73.90
N LEU A 61 -53.66 -64.34 -73.30
CA LEU A 61 -53.82 -64.36 -71.83
C LEU A 61 -52.75 -65.23 -71.16
N ASN A 62 -52.49 -66.43 -71.71
CA ASN A 62 -51.45 -67.33 -71.21
C ASN A 62 -50.06 -66.72 -71.37
N ARG A 63 -49.76 -66.09 -72.52
CA ARG A 63 -48.47 -65.41 -72.75
C ARG A 63 -48.24 -64.23 -71.80
N TYR A 64 -49.29 -63.47 -71.45
CA TYR A 64 -49.19 -62.42 -70.44
C TYR A 64 -48.99 -62.98 -69.02
N GLN A 65 -49.57 -64.14 -68.71
CA GLN A 65 -49.36 -64.82 -67.44
C GLN A 65 -47.93 -65.38 -67.32
N ASP A 66 -47.40 -65.98 -68.39
CA ASP A 66 -46.01 -66.46 -68.44
C ASP A 66 -45.02 -65.31 -68.34
N LEU A 67 -45.24 -64.22 -69.09
CA LEU A 67 -44.44 -62.99 -68.98
C LEU A 67 -44.53 -62.39 -67.57
N GLY A 68 -45.71 -62.40 -66.95
CA GLY A 68 -45.91 -61.95 -65.58
C GLY A 68 -45.13 -62.80 -64.57
N ARG A 69 -45.02 -64.12 -64.80
CA ARG A 69 -44.20 -65.03 -63.99
C ARG A 69 -42.71 -64.80 -64.17
N GLU A 70 -42.23 -64.68 -65.41
CA GLU A 70 -40.82 -64.38 -65.71
C GLU A 70 -40.40 -63.02 -65.12
N ILE A 71 -41.24 -61.99 -65.24
CA ILE A 71 -41.02 -60.68 -64.62
C ILE A 71 -41.02 -60.82 -63.09
N GLY A 72 -41.92 -61.60 -62.51
CA GLY A 72 -41.96 -61.88 -61.08
C GLY A 72 -40.68 -62.57 -60.58
N GLU A 73 -40.17 -63.56 -61.32
CA GLU A 73 -38.92 -64.26 -61.03
C GLU A 73 -37.71 -63.30 -61.12
N LEU A 74 -37.62 -62.49 -62.17
CA LEU A 74 -36.58 -61.46 -62.32
C LEU A 74 -36.63 -60.41 -61.21
N LEU A 75 -37.81 -59.89 -60.88
CA LEU A 75 -37.98 -58.93 -59.79
C LEU A 75 -37.58 -59.54 -58.44
N SER A 76 -37.91 -60.81 -58.19
CA SER A 76 -37.50 -61.52 -56.98
C SER A 76 -35.99 -61.71 -56.90
N ALA A 77 -35.34 -62.04 -58.02
CA ALA A 77 -33.88 -62.17 -58.10
C ALA A 77 -33.19 -60.83 -57.88
N VAL A 78 -33.70 -59.75 -58.49
CA VAL A 78 -33.20 -58.38 -58.29
C VAL A 78 -33.41 -57.93 -56.83
N GLN A 79 -34.54 -58.28 -56.22
CA GLN A 79 -34.77 -57.97 -54.81
C GLN A 79 -33.79 -58.72 -53.90
N GLN A 80 -33.50 -59.99 -54.17
CA GLN A 80 -32.51 -60.77 -53.42
C GLN A 80 -31.08 -60.24 -53.61
N THR A 81 -30.67 -59.83 -54.81
CA THR A 81 -29.36 -59.22 -55.03
C THR A 81 -29.25 -57.87 -54.34
N ALA A 82 -30.31 -57.05 -54.37
CA ALA A 82 -30.35 -55.78 -53.65
C ALA A 82 -30.22 -55.97 -52.13
N ILE A 83 -30.87 -57.00 -51.55
CA ILE A 83 -30.70 -57.35 -50.13
C ILE A 83 -29.25 -57.73 -49.83
N ARG A 84 -28.62 -58.59 -50.64
CA ARG A 84 -27.22 -58.99 -50.44
C ARG A 84 -26.25 -57.81 -50.53
N ILE A 85 -26.44 -56.92 -51.50
CA ILE A 85 -25.62 -55.70 -51.63
C ILE A 85 -25.78 -54.83 -50.39
N ARG A 86 -27.00 -54.72 -49.86
CA ARG A 86 -27.25 -53.96 -48.63
C ARG A 86 -26.58 -54.59 -47.42
N GLU A 87 -26.71 -55.90 -47.21
CA GLU A 87 -26.05 -56.62 -46.12
C GLU A 87 -24.53 -56.47 -46.20
N GLN A 88 -23.96 -56.60 -47.41
CA GLN A 88 -22.53 -56.40 -47.61
C GLN A 88 -22.11 -54.95 -47.31
N ALA A 89 -22.87 -53.96 -47.79
CA ALA A 89 -22.59 -52.55 -47.49
C ALA A 89 -22.72 -52.23 -45.99
N GLU A 90 -23.64 -52.87 -45.28
CA GLU A 90 -23.80 -52.74 -43.83
C GLU A 90 -22.61 -53.36 -43.07
N LEU A 91 -22.12 -54.52 -43.51
CA LEU A 91 -20.90 -55.15 -42.97
C LEU A 91 -19.65 -54.32 -43.24
N ASP A 92 -19.48 -53.84 -44.47
CA ASP A 92 -18.36 -52.98 -44.83
C ASP A 92 -18.40 -51.70 -43.98
N ALA A 93 -19.57 -51.05 -43.88
CA ALA A 93 -19.72 -49.86 -43.03
C ALA A 93 -19.42 -50.14 -41.56
N ALA A 94 -19.73 -51.32 -41.04
CA ALA A 94 -19.34 -51.73 -39.69
C ALA A 94 -17.82 -51.89 -39.54
N ASN A 95 -17.17 -52.52 -40.52
CA ASN A 95 -15.70 -52.68 -40.55
C ASN A 95 -14.99 -51.33 -40.60
N TRP A 96 -15.41 -50.43 -41.50
CA TRP A 96 -14.87 -49.07 -41.61
C TRP A 96 -15.05 -48.27 -40.31
N ARG A 97 -16.20 -48.42 -39.64
CA ARG A 97 -16.41 -47.79 -38.32
C ARG A 97 -15.47 -48.37 -37.27
N GLY A 98 -15.29 -49.69 -37.25
CA GLY A 98 -14.36 -50.36 -36.34
C GLY A 98 -12.93 -49.89 -36.53
N GLU A 99 -12.43 -49.91 -37.77
CA GLU A 99 -11.10 -49.43 -38.12
C GLU A 99 -10.91 -47.94 -37.75
N ALA A 100 -11.90 -47.10 -38.06
CA ALA A 100 -11.86 -45.69 -37.69
C ALA A 100 -11.82 -45.50 -36.16
N THR A 101 -12.57 -46.28 -35.38
CA THR A 101 -12.53 -46.18 -33.91
C THR A 101 -11.17 -46.61 -33.35
N ILE A 102 -10.54 -47.64 -33.90
CA ILE A 102 -9.22 -48.11 -33.47
C ILE A 102 -8.16 -47.06 -33.78
N GLU A 103 -8.18 -46.49 -35.00
CA GLU A 103 -7.25 -45.44 -35.40
C GLU A 103 -7.41 -44.17 -34.55
N VAL A 104 -8.65 -43.78 -34.24
CA VAL A 104 -8.92 -42.66 -33.32
C VAL A 104 -8.39 -42.96 -31.92
N GLN A 105 -8.62 -44.15 -31.38
CA GLN A 105 -8.09 -44.54 -30.06
C GLN A 105 -6.56 -44.52 -30.03
N LYS A 106 -5.91 -45.00 -31.10
CA LYS A 106 -4.45 -44.96 -31.23
C LYS A 106 -3.91 -43.53 -31.21
N ARG A 107 -4.54 -42.63 -31.97
CA ARG A 107 -4.14 -41.21 -32.00
C ARG A 107 -4.38 -40.52 -30.66
N ILE A 108 -5.45 -40.87 -29.95
CA ILE A 108 -5.70 -40.36 -28.59
C ILE A 108 -4.59 -40.83 -27.65
N ALA A 109 -4.21 -42.10 -27.70
CA ALA A 109 -3.13 -42.64 -26.85
C ALA A 109 -1.77 -41.99 -27.16
N GLU A 110 -1.43 -41.79 -28.45
CA GLU A 110 -0.21 -41.08 -28.86
C GLU A 110 -0.23 -39.60 -28.41
N ALA A 111 -1.37 -38.93 -28.53
CA ALA A 111 -1.54 -37.56 -28.04
C ALA A 111 -1.42 -37.46 -26.51
N GLN A 112 -1.93 -38.46 -25.77
CA GLN A 112 -1.79 -38.53 -24.31
C GLN A 112 -0.33 -38.74 -23.90
N ALA A 113 0.39 -39.68 -24.52
CA ALA A 113 1.80 -39.93 -24.23
C ALA A 113 2.66 -38.68 -24.50
N THR A 114 2.45 -38.01 -25.64
CA THR A 114 3.18 -36.76 -25.95
C THR A 114 2.83 -35.63 -24.98
N ALA A 115 1.59 -35.54 -24.49
CA ALA A 115 1.22 -34.57 -23.47
C ALA A 115 1.89 -34.86 -22.11
N GLU A 116 2.02 -36.13 -21.73
CA GLU A 116 2.74 -36.54 -20.51
C GLU A 116 4.24 -36.23 -20.61
N ASP A 117 4.88 -36.48 -21.76
CA ASP A 117 6.29 -36.15 -22.00
C ASP A 117 6.53 -34.63 -21.92
N LEU A 118 5.66 -33.83 -22.56
CA LEU A 118 5.75 -32.37 -22.49
C LEU A 118 5.53 -31.85 -21.07
N ARG A 119 4.63 -32.48 -20.30
CA ARG A 119 4.45 -32.16 -18.89
C ARG A 119 5.72 -32.50 -18.11
N GLY A 120 6.33 -33.66 -18.31
CA GLY A 120 7.60 -34.03 -17.68
C GLY A 120 8.71 -33.00 -17.97
N ALA A 121 8.90 -32.65 -19.23
CA ALA A 121 9.88 -31.65 -19.65
C ALA A 121 9.62 -30.26 -19.04
N ALA A 122 8.35 -29.82 -18.99
CA ALA A 122 7.99 -28.55 -18.36
C ALA A 122 8.28 -28.54 -16.85
N TRP A 123 8.05 -29.66 -16.16
CA TRP A 123 8.38 -29.82 -14.75
C TRP A 123 9.89 -29.81 -14.51
N GLU A 124 10.67 -30.47 -15.36
CA GLU A 124 12.14 -30.45 -15.28
C GLU A 124 12.70 -29.03 -15.48
N VAL A 125 12.21 -28.31 -16.51
CA VAL A 125 12.61 -26.93 -16.78
C VAL A 125 12.23 -26.01 -15.63
N SER A 126 11.01 -26.14 -15.09
CA SER A 126 10.56 -25.36 -13.93
C SER A 126 11.45 -25.62 -12.70
N THR A 127 11.77 -26.88 -12.42
CA THR A 127 12.64 -27.26 -11.29
C THR A 127 14.06 -26.70 -11.46
N GLN A 128 14.60 -26.74 -12.68
CA GLN A 128 15.90 -26.13 -12.99
C GLN A 128 15.87 -24.61 -12.83
N MET A 129 14.80 -23.95 -13.28
CA MET A 129 14.64 -22.51 -13.12
C MET A 129 14.54 -22.11 -11.64
N ILE A 130 13.79 -22.85 -10.83
CA ILE A 130 13.71 -22.63 -9.38
C ILE A 130 15.10 -22.80 -8.73
N ALA A 131 15.86 -23.83 -9.11
CA ALA A 131 17.22 -24.03 -8.59
C ALA A 131 18.17 -22.89 -8.99
N GLN A 132 18.08 -22.38 -10.22
CA GLN A 132 18.86 -21.23 -10.69
C GLN A 132 18.51 -19.95 -9.93
N ILE A 133 17.21 -19.70 -9.68
CA ILE A 133 16.76 -18.54 -8.90
C ILE A 133 17.33 -18.62 -7.47
N GLN A 134 17.26 -19.80 -6.83
CA GLN A 134 17.84 -20.01 -5.50
C GLN A 134 19.36 -19.80 -5.46
N GLU A 135 20.08 -20.22 -6.51
CA GLU A 135 21.53 -19.98 -6.62
C GLU A 135 21.84 -18.49 -6.77
N MET A 136 21.12 -17.78 -7.65
CA MET A 136 21.24 -16.33 -7.82
C MET A 136 20.91 -15.56 -6.54
N GLU A 137 19.87 -15.96 -5.83
CA GLU A 137 19.48 -15.37 -4.55
C GLU A 137 20.59 -15.57 -3.50
N ALA A 138 21.14 -16.79 -3.39
CA ALA A 138 22.25 -17.07 -2.49
C ALA A 138 23.50 -16.26 -2.83
N GLU A 139 23.78 -16.01 -4.11
CA GLU A 139 24.86 -15.14 -4.54
C GLU A 139 24.61 -13.67 -4.19
N ALA A 140 23.39 -13.18 -4.40
CA ALA A 140 22.99 -11.83 -4.03
C ALA A 140 23.12 -11.60 -2.50
N TYR A 141 22.70 -12.54 -1.67
CA TYR A 141 22.91 -12.42 -0.22
C TYR A 141 24.39 -12.40 0.16
N ARG A 142 25.24 -13.15 -0.54
CA ARG A 142 26.69 -13.12 -0.29
C ARG A 142 27.31 -11.78 -0.69
N THR A 143 26.86 -11.16 -1.78
CA THR A 143 27.36 -9.85 -2.20
C THR A 143 26.87 -8.74 -1.28
N ILE A 144 25.58 -8.73 -0.93
CA ILE A 144 25.00 -7.80 0.05
C ILE A 144 25.73 -7.91 1.39
N ARG A 145 25.98 -9.13 1.88
CA ARG A 145 26.71 -9.36 3.13
C ARG A 145 28.16 -8.88 3.09
N LYS A 146 28.84 -9.01 1.95
CA LYS A 146 30.20 -8.46 1.80
C LYS A 146 30.18 -6.95 1.80
N HIS A 147 29.25 -6.34 1.06
CA HIS A 147 29.12 -4.89 1.00
C HIS A 147 28.76 -4.29 2.36
N SER A 148 27.84 -4.91 3.11
CA SER A 148 27.50 -4.45 4.46
C SER A 148 28.70 -4.54 5.42
N GLN A 149 29.53 -5.58 5.30
CA GLN A 149 30.77 -5.68 6.08
C GLN A 149 31.78 -4.59 5.70
N GLU A 150 31.90 -4.23 4.42
CA GLU A 150 32.76 -3.14 3.95
C GLU A 150 32.27 -1.79 4.45
N VAL A 151 30.97 -1.52 4.39
CA VAL A 151 30.36 -0.29 4.91
C VAL A 151 30.57 -0.19 6.42
N ILE A 152 30.34 -1.27 7.18
CA ILE A 152 30.59 -1.29 8.64
C ILE A 152 32.06 -0.97 8.92
N ALA A 153 33.01 -1.59 8.21
CA ALA A 153 34.43 -1.33 8.40
C ALA A 153 34.82 0.13 8.07
N GLU A 154 34.23 0.73 7.03
CA GLU A 154 34.46 2.13 6.70
C GLU A 154 33.87 3.07 7.76
N VAL A 155 32.65 2.82 8.22
CA VAL A 155 32.01 3.59 9.31
C VAL A 155 32.82 3.48 10.60
N GLU A 156 33.31 2.30 10.96
CA GLU A 156 34.19 2.11 12.11
C GLU A 156 35.47 2.95 11.97
N ASN A 157 36.14 2.90 10.81
CA ASN A 157 37.33 3.70 10.54
C ASN A 157 37.05 5.21 10.63
N GLN A 158 35.94 5.69 10.07
CA GLN A 158 35.53 7.09 10.17
C GLN A 158 35.25 7.50 11.61
N SER A 159 34.57 6.64 12.37
CA SER A 159 34.31 6.87 13.80
C SER A 159 35.62 6.99 14.61
N HIS A 160 36.63 6.18 14.28
CA HIS A 160 37.96 6.27 14.88
C HIS A 160 38.65 7.60 14.54
N ARG A 161 38.60 8.03 13.27
CA ARG A 161 39.16 9.33 12.85
C ARG A 161 38.50 10.50 13.59
N ILE A 162 37.18 10.51 13.68
CA ILE A 162 36.42 11.57 14.38
C ILE A 162 36.79 11.59 15.87
N ARG A 163 36.92 10.42 16.52
CA ARG A 163 37.35 10.33 17.93
C ARG A 163 38.76 10.86 18.14
N GLU A 164 39.69 10.51 17.26
CA GLU A 164 41.06 11.03 17.33
C GLU A 164 41.13 12.53 17.11
N ASP A 165 40.38 13.06 16.14
CA ASP A 165 40.29 14.49 15.89
C ASP A 165 39.67 15.24 17.08
N ALA A 166 38.59 14.71 17.66
CA ALA A 166 37.99 15.26 18.88
C ALA A 166 38.97 15.24 20.05
N ARG A 167 39.75 14.16 20.22
CA ARG A 167 40.80 14.08 21.24
C ARG A 167 41.90 15.11 21.01
N ARG A 168 42.39 15.26 19.78
CA ARG A 168 43.38 16.27 19.42
C ARG A 168 42.87 17.69 19.68
N ARG A 169 41.62 18.00 19.32
CA ARG A 169 40.98 19.29 19.64
C ARG A 169 40.89 19.51 21.15
N ALA A 170 40.48 18.51 21.93
CA ALA A 170 40.40 18.60 23.38
C ALA A 170 41.78 18.76 24.06
N GLU A 171 42.82 18.14 23.52
CA GLU A 171 44.21 18.36 23.95
C GLU A 171 44.69 19.77 23.60
N GLY A 172 44.35 20.28 22.40
CA GLY A 172 44.63 21.66 22.00
C GLY A 172 43.96 22.70 22.89
N ILE A 173 42.67 22.54 23.21
CA ILE A 173 41.94 23.42 24.13
C ILE A 173 42.59 23.42 25.52
N ARG A 174 42.93 22.22 26.05
CA ARG A 174 43.61 22.11 27.35
C ARG A 174 44.98 22.79 27.36
N SER A 175 45.76 22.62 26.30
CA SER A 175 47.06 23.28 26.16
C SER A 175 46.91 24.80 26.08
N ASN A 176 45.97 25.31 25.29
CA ASN A 176 45.72 26.75 25.16
C ASN A 176 45.24 27.36 26.48
N ALA A 177 44.29 26.72 27.16
CA ALA A 177 43.82 27.17 28.47
C ALA A 177 44.95 27.19 29.51
N HIS A 178 45.90 26.25 29.44
CA HIS A 178 47.07 26.27 30.31
C HIS A 178 47.99 27.46 30.01
N VAL A 179 48.25 27.75 28.74
CA VAL A 179 49.05 28.92 28.33
C VAL A 179 48.37 30.22 28.77
N GLU A 180 47.07 30.38 28.52
CA GLU A 180 46.30 31.55 28.97
C GLU A 180 46.31 31.71 30.50
N SER A 181 46.22 30.60 31.25
CA SER A 181 46.34 30.61 32.70
C SER A 181 47.71 31.14 33.15
N LEU A 182 48.79 30.68 32.52
CA LEU A 182 50.14 31.15 32.83
C LEU A 182 50.31 32.64 32.50
N GLU A 183 49.74 33.11 31.38
CA GLU A 183 49.74 34.54 31.04
C GLU A 183 48.99 35.39 32.07
N VAL A 184 47.84 34.92 32.55
CA VAL A 184 47.07 35.61 33.59
C VAL A 184 47.84 35.62 34.92
N GLU A 185 48.49 34.52 35.29
CA GLU A 185 49.38 34.48 36.45
C GLU A 185 50.55 35.47 36.33
N GLU A 186 51.18 35.58 35.16
CA GLU A 186 52.26 36.54 34.94
C GLU A 186 51.75 38.00 34.99
N ARG A 187 50.59 38.28 34.38
CA ARG A 187 49.94 39.60 34.44
C ARG A 187 49.56 39.97 35.87
N THR A 188 49.03 39.03 36.66
CA THR A 188 48.68 39.29 38.06
C THR A 188 49.91 39.51 38.93
N ARG A 189 51.00 38.75 38.72
CA ARG A 189 52.28 38.99 39.41
C ARG A 189 52.82 40.39 39.12
N THR A 190 52.90 40.76 37.84
CA THR A 190 53.39 42.09 37.44
C THR A 190 52.54 43.23 38.00
N LEU A 191 51.21 43.07 38.05
CA LEU A 191 50.32 44.04 38.71
C LEU A 191 50.55 44.12 40.23
N CYS A 192 50.72 42.99 40.91
CA CYS A 192 51.05 42.96 42.34
C CYS A 192 52.38 43.67 42.61
N ASP A 193 53.40 43.42 41.81
CA ASP A 193 54.71 44.08 41.94
C ASP A 193 54.58 45.60 41.76
N GLN A 194 53.83 46.06 40.76
CA GLN A 194 53.54 47.49 40.56
C GLN A 194 52.79 48.11 41.75
N MET A 195 51.82 47.39 42.32
CA MET A 195 51.10 47.86 43.51
C MET A 195 52.04 47.99 44.71
N ILE A 196 52.93 47.01 44.91
CA ILE A 196 53.95 47.04 45.97
C ILE A 196 54.88 48.24 45.76
N GLU A 197 55.43 48.44 44.57
CA GLU A 197 56.29 49.59 44.25
C GLU A 197 55.57 50.93 44.51
N SER A 198 54.30 51.05 44.11
CA SER A 198 53.51 52.26 44.35
C SER A 198 53.26 52.51 45.85
N ALA A 199 53.05 51.45 46.63
CA ALA A 199 52.88 51.53 48.07
C ALA A 199 54.20 51.91 48.76
N GLU A 200 55.34 51.35 48.34
CA GLU A 200 56.67 51.73 48.82
C GLU A 200 56.98 53.20 48.53
N GLN A 201 56.62 53.72 47.36
CA GLN A 201 56.74 55.13 47.02
C GLN A 201 55.86 56.03 47.90
N GLN A 202 54.65 55.58 48.25
CA GLN A 202 53.80 56.33 49.18
C GLN A 202 54.37 56.31 50.60
N VAL A 203 54.89 55.17 51.05
CA VAL A 203 55.53 55.04 52.36
C VAL A 203 56.76 55.93 52.45
N SER A 204 57.61 55.95 51.42
CA SER A 204 58.79 56.83 51.39
C SER A 204 58.39 58.31 51.39
N ALA A 205 57.37 58.70 50.61
CA ALA A 205 56.82 60.06 50.63
C ALA A 205 56.23 60.44 51.99
N ILE A 206 55.56 59.52 52.69
CA ILE A 206 55.07 59.74 54.06
C ILE A 206 56.25 59.89 55.03
N GLN A 207 57.27 59.03 54.93
CA GLN A 207 58.47 59.12 55.77
C GLN A 207 59.19 60.46 55.56
N GLU A 208 59.33 60.94 54.33
CA GLU A 208 59.88 62.27 54.04
C GLU A 208 59.05 63.40 54.65
N ARG A 209 57.70 63.30 54.60
CA ARG A 209 56.81 64.26 55.26
C ARG A 209 56.95 64.21 56.78
N VAL A 210 57.09 63.03 57.37
CA VAL A 210 57.34 62.87 58.81
C VAL A 210 58.68 63.52 59.17
N LEU A 211 59.75 63.25 58.42
CA LEU A 211 61.05 63.90 58.62
C LEU A 211 60.96 65.44 58.45
N ALA A 212 60.18 65.93 57.48
CA ALA A 212 59.96 67.37 57.31
C ALA A 212 59.19 67.98 58.49
N LEU A 213 58.17 67.29 59.01
CA LEU A 213 57.44 67.68 60.21
C LEU A 213 58.32 67.64 61.46
N GLU A 214 59.22 66.66 61.58
CA GLU A 214 60.22 66.60 62.65
C GLU A 214 61.15 67.81 62.60
N ARG A 215 61.70 68.14 61.42
CA ARG A 215 62.50 69.37 61.24
C ARG A 215 61.71 70.64 61.59
N HIS A 216 60.47 70.74 61.15
CA HIS A 216 59.61 71.89 61.48
C HIS A 216 59.28 71.96 62.96
N ARG A 217 59.06 70.81 63.63
CA ARG A 217 58.88 70.74 65.08
C ARG A 217 60.13 71.21 65.81
N ASP A 218 61.31 70.75 65.40
CA ASP A 218 62.58 71.18 66.01
C ASP A 218 62.79 72.68 65.84
N GLN A 219 62.47 73.22 64.67
CA GLN A 219 62.50 74.65 64.40
C GLN A 219 61.51 75.44 65.27
N LEU A 220 60.26 74.96 65.41
CA LEU A 220 59.28 75.58 66.31
C LEU A 220 59.70 75.50 67.77
N LEU A 221 60.32 74.41 68.22
CA LEU A 221 60.85 74.30 69.58
C LEU A 221 62.00 75.29 69.81
N GLU A 222 62.84 75.54 68.81
CA GLU A 222 63.87 76.58 68.84
C GLU A 222 63.24 77.99 68.91
N GLU A 223 62.23 78.28 68.08
CA GLU A 223 61.48 79.54 68.12
C GLU A 223 60.77 79.75 69.46
N ILE A 224 60.12 78.72 70.02
CA ILE A 224 59.52 78.76 71.37
C ILE A 224 60.61 78.96 72.42
N GLY A 225 61.78 78.35 72.29
CA GLY A 225 62.94 78.62 73.15
C GLY A 225 63.42 80.08 73.06
N GLY A 226 63.41 80.66 71.86
CA GLY A 226 63.66 82.07 71.60
C GLY A 226 62.61 82.98 72.25
N ILE A 227 61.32 82.68 72.09
CA ILE A 227 60.22 83.42 72.73
C ILE A 227 60.29 83.28 74.24
N ARG A 228 60.56 82.08 74.77
CA ARG A 228 60.68 81.83 76.21
C ARG A 228 61.87 82.57 76.83
N SER A 229 63.00 82.64 76.12
CA SER A 229 64.14 83.47 76.55
C SER A 229 63.86 84.98 76.42
N GLY A 230 63.01 85.39 75.48
CA GLY A 230 62.48 86.76 75.36
C GLY A 230 61.40 87.14 76.40
N VAL A 231 60.65 86.16 76.93
CA VAL A 231 59.61 86.33 77.98
C VAL A 231 60.17 86.13 79.40
N ALA A 232 61.37 85.54 79.54
CA ALA A 232 62.08 85.39 80.81
C ALA A 232 62.27 86.71 81.62
N PRO A 233 62.39 87.92 81.03
CA PRO A 233 62.42 89.16 81.82
C PRO A 233 61.03 89.72 82.19
N ILE A 234 59.92 89.12 81.73
CA ILE A 234 58.54 89.58 82.02
C ILE A 234 57.84 88.64 83.03
N GLY A 235 58.18 87.35 83.04
CA GLY A 235 57.53 86.32 83.89
C GLY A 235 57.88 86.34 85.39
N VAL A 236 58.82 87.16 85.86
CA VAL A 236 59.21 87.20 87.28
C VAL A 236 58.23 88.03 88.15
N LYS A 237 57.15 88.59 87.57
CA LYS A 237 56.20 89.47 88.31
C LYS A 237 54.76 88.94 88.49
N LEU A 238 54.44 87.69 88.15
CA LEU A 238 53.05 87.19 88.19
C LEU A 238 52.90 85.77 88.78
N VAL A 239 53.72 85.40 89.76
CA VAL A 239 53.59 84.10 90.48
C VAL A 239 52.90 84.23 91.84
N ASP A 240 52.60 85.43 92.31
CA ASP A 240 51.89 85.64 93.57
C ASP A 240 50.49 86.23 93.34
N GLN A 241 49.49 85.41 93.00
CA GLN A 241 48.12 85.56 93.50
C GLN A 241 47.15 84.52 92.90
N THR A 242 46.38 83.88 93.79
CA THR A 242 45.27 82.91 93.61
C THR A 242 45.73 81.46 93.45
N GLY A 243 45.50 80.53 94.39
CA GLY A 243 44.48 80.43 95.44
C GLY A 243 43.36 79.54 94.93
N GLY A 244 43.35 78.27 95.35
CA GLY A 244 42.67 77.16 94.68
C GLY A 244 41.18 76.98 94.99
N PHE A 245 40.55 75.99 94.35
CA PHE A 245 39.35 75.26 94.85
C PHE A 245 38.91 74.10 93.91
N ILE A 246 38.77 72.89 94.51
CA ILE A 246 37.72 71.85 94.36
C ILE A 246 37.55 71.01 93.06
N TYR A 247 37.74 69.68 93.20
CA TYR A 247 37.06 68.55 92.49
C TYR A 247 35.70 68.27 93.17
N PRO A 248 34.61 67.71 92.55
CA PRO A 248 34.56 66.45 91.75
C PRO A 248 33.35 66.41 90.74
N PRO A 249 32.68 65.28 90.37
CA PRO A 249 33.05 63.90 90.00
C PRO A 249 32.64 63.52 88.53
N THR A 250 32.98 62.29 88.11
CA THR A 250 32.54 61.60 86.87
C THR A 250 31.04 61.28 86.82
N PRO A 251 30.49 61.03 85.61
CA PRO A 251 29.50 59.96 85.47
C PRO A 251 29.83 58.95 84.35
N ALA A 252 29.52 57.68 84.64
CA ALA A 252 29.07 56.56 83.80
C ALA A 252 29.88 56.20 82.53
N GLU A 253 30.49 55.01 82.44
CA GLU A 253 29.84 53.70 82.20
C GLU A 253 28.93 53.64 80.96
N GLU A 254 29.51 53.23 79.85
CA GLU A 254 29.08 52.17 78.92
C GLU A 254 30.38 51.76 78.19
N GLY A 255 30.97 50.58 78.36
CA GLY A 255 30.36 49.28 78.09
C GLY A 255 30.72 48.87 76.65
N PRO A 256 31.67 47.93 76.44
CA PRO A 256 32.14 47.58 75.10
C PRO A 256 31.16 46.59 74.47
N GLU A 257 30.43 47.00 73.43
CA GLU A 257 29.71 46.03 72.61
C GLU A 257 30.67 45.37 71.62
N HIS A 258 31.04 44.15 72.00
CA HIS A 258 31.32 43.04 71.10
C HIS A 258 30.43 43.09 69.84
N VAL A 259 31.04 43.25 68.67
CA VAL A 259 30.58 42.60 67.45
C VAL A 259 31.79 41.96 66.76
N THR A 260 32.03 40.70 67.10
CA THR A 260 32.55 39.69 66.18
C THR A 260 31.69 38.44 66.41
N PRO A 261 31.56 37.48 65.46
CA PRO A 261 32.19 37.34 64.15
C PRO A 261 31.19 36.93 63.03
N GLN A 262 31.73 36.58 61.85
CA GLN A 262 31.12 35.79 60.77
C GLN A 262 30.31 36.53 59.70
N HIS A 263 30.99 36.86 58.60
CA HIS A 263 30.49 36.55 57.26
C HIS A 263 31.64 35.98 56.43
N GLU A 264 31.84 34.67 56.57
CA GLU A 264 32.32 33.87 55.46
C GLU A 264 31.19 33.81 54.43
N MET A 265 31.35 34.47 53.29
CA MET A 265 30.83 33.98 52.03
C MET A 265 31.75 34.50 50.93
N SER A 266 32.71 33.66 50.56
CA SER A 266 32.90 33.25 49.17
C SER A 266 32.61 34.34 48.13
N GLY A 267 33.58 35.21 47.87
CA GLY A 267 33.66 35.97 46.64
C GLY A 267 34.10 35.05 45.49
N LEU A 268 33.28 34.03 45.19
CA LEU A 268 33.42 33.25 43.97
C LEU A 268 32.96 34.14 42.81
N VAL A 269 33.93 34.66 42.06
CA VAL A 269 33.69 35.23 40.73
C VAL A 269 32.98 34.16 39.91
N LYS A 270 31.70 34.42 39.59
CA LYS A 270 30.90 33.58 38.71
C LYS A 270 31.46 33.74 37.30
N VAL A 271 32.36 32.85 36.90
CA VAL A 271 32.69 32.58 35.50
C VAL A 271 31.40 32.06 34.86
N ILE A 272 30.71 32.92 34.12
CA ILE A 272 29.68 32.49 33.18
C ILE A 272 30.41 32.21 31.87
N SER A 273 30.66 30.94 31.59
CA SER A 273 30.93 30.51 30.23
C SER A 273 29.68 30.72 29.38
N PRO A 274 29.84 31.08 28.09
CA PRO A 274 28.74 31.34 27.18
C PRO A 274 28.04 30.03 26.80
N VAL A 275 26.72 29.99 26.92
CA VAL A 275 25.87 29.01 26.23
C VAL A 275 25.53 29.62 24.87
N GLY A 276 25.87 28.88 23.83
CA GLY A 276 25.50 29.19 22.46
C GLY A 276 24.07 28.80 22.14
N GLU A 277 23.43 29.64 21.35
CA GLU A 277 22.24 29.40 20.53
C GLU A 277 22.61 30.05 19.18
N SER A 278 23.04 29.26 18.20
CA SER A 278 22.22 28.61 17.16
C SER A 278 21.70 29.60 16.12
N GLU A 279 22.46 29.74 15.04
CA GLU A 279 22.00 30.22 13.74
C GLU A 279 22.48 29.24 12.66
N GLU A 280 21.56 29.03 11.71
CA GLU A 280 21.73 28.48 10.36
C GLU A 280 21.87 26.95 10.25
N ASP A 281 20.87 26.24 9.71
CA ASP A 281 20.44 26.24 8.30
C ASP A 281 21.55 25.74 7.37
N SER A 282 21.46 24.48 6.97
CA SER A 282 21.87 24.00 5.63
C SER A 282 21.48 22.54 5.46
N SER A 283 20.54 22.36 4.57
CA SER A 283 20.16 21.13 3.88
C SER A 283 21.37 20.45 3.25
N GLN A 284 21.42 19.12 3.29
CA GLN A 284 21.99 18.30 2.21
C GLN A 284 21.60 16.83 2.38
N ASP A 285 20.84 16.33 1.41
CA ASP A 285 20.55 14.92 1.17
C ASP A 285 21.82 14.06 1.08
N PRO A 286 21.70 12.76 1.39
CA PRO A 286 22.33 11.74 0.57
C PRO A 286 21.32 10.68 0.08
N PRO A 287 21.71 9.89 -0.94
CA PRO A 287 20.82 9.47 -2.01
C PRO A 287 20.04 8.19 -1.73
N GLU A 288 18.95 8.07 -2.48
CA GLU A 288 18.22 6.84 -2.79
C GLU A 288 19.17 5.65 -3.00
N GLU A 289 18.99 4.61 -2.20
CA GLU A 289 19.45 3.26 -2.53
C GLU A 289 18.23 2.39 -2.84
N THR A 290 18.20 1.98 -4.10
CA THR A 290 17.27 1.08 -4.75
C THR A 290 17.20 -0.27 -4.04
N ALA A 291 16.10 -0.55 -3.35
CA ALA A 291 15.73 -1.91 -2.97
C ALA A 291 15.19 -2.65 -4.20
N THR A 292 16.01 -3.56 -4.71
CA THR A 292 15.58 -4.61 -5.65
C THR A 292 15.15 -5.79 -4.79
N GLU A 293 13.86 -6.07 -4.71
CA GLU A 293 13.33 -7.23 -3.99
C GLU A 293 13.06 -8.39 -4.97
N PRO A 294 13.52 -9.62 -4.68
CA PRO A 294 13.23 -10.79 -5.48
C PRO A 294 11.83 -11.35 -5.18
N GLU A 295 11.16 -11.69 -6.28
CA GLU A 295 9.85 -12.33 -6.40
C GLU A 295 9.83 -13.73 -5.75
N ALA A 296 9.14 -13.88 -4.61
CA ALA A 296 8.90 -15.18 -3.98
C ALA A 296 7.53 -15.74 -4.39
N ALA A 297 7.59 -16.85 -5.13
CA ALA A 297 6.46 -17.60 -5.65
C ALA A 297 5.57 -18.18 -4.54
N ALA A 298 4.27 -17.93 -4.69
CA ALA A 298 3.19 -18.55 -3.93
C ALA A 298 3.14 -20.07 -4.20
N SER A 299 3.12 -20.86 -3.12
CA SER A 299 2.67 -22.26 -3.13
C SER A 299 1.32 -22.32 -2.41
N GLU A 300 0.26 -22.59 -3.17
CA GLU A 300 -1.08 -22.87 -2.64
C GLU A 300 -1.09 -24.28 -2.02
N GLU A 301 -1.18 -24.38 -0.70
CA GLU A 301 -1.54 -25.62 0.00
C GLU A 301 -3.01 -25.56 0.40
N ARG A 302 -3.80 -26.37 -0.29
CA ARG A 302 -5.24 -26.60 -0.12
C ARG A 302 -5.46 -27.50 1.10
N VAL A 303 -6.07 -26.97 2.15
CA VAL A 303 -6.58 -27.77 3.29
C VAL A 303 -8.09 -27.90 3.18
N GLU A 304 -8.56 -29.15 3.19
CA GLU A 304 -9.96 -29.56 3.29
C GLU A 304 -10.46 -29.34 4.73
N GLU A 305 -11.59 -28.64 4.89
CA GLU A 305 -12.32 -28.55 6.17
C GLU A 305 -13.48 -29.55 6.20
N GLU A 306 -13.47 -30.44 7.20
CA GLU A 306 -14.65 -31.14 7.71
C GLU A 306 -15.41 -30.25 8.72
N PRO A 307 -16.75 -30.33 8.81
CA PRO A 307 -17.55 -29.45 9.64
C PRO A 307 -17.62 -29.92 11.11
N ALA A 308 -17.45 -28.98 12.05
CA ALA A 308 -17.76 -29.19 13.47
C ALA A 308 -19.17 -28.69 13.79
N ASP A 309 -19.94 -29.58 14.43
CA ASP A 309 -21.34 -29.42 14.81
C ASP A 309 -21.59 -28.35 15.90
N ASP A 310 -22.77 -27.77 15.73
CA ASP A 310 -23.40 -26.64 16.38
C ASP A 310 -23.89 -26.93 17.81
N ALA A 311 -23.56 -26.04 18.75
CA ALA A 311 -24.08 -26.04 20.11
C ALA A 311 -25.15 -24.96 20.28
N GLY A 312 -26.40 -25.33 20.02
CA GLY A 312 -27.58 -24.92 20.79
C GLY A 312 -27.96 -23.44 20.79
N SER A 313 -28.71 -23.01 19.76
CA SER A 313 -29.71 -21.93 19.91
C SER A 313 -31.13 -22.47 19.74
N PRO A 314 -32.09 -22.11 20.62
CA PRO A 314 -33.45 -22.62 20.55
C PRO A 314 -34.20 -22.00 19.38
N VAL A 315 -34.71 -22.84 18.48
CA VAL A 315 -35.53 -22.45 17.33
C VAL A 315 -36.89 -21.94 17.81
N PRO A 316 -37.32 -20.71 17.45
CA PRO A 316 -38.65 -20.21 17.77
C PRO A 316 -39.72 -20.92 16.92
N HIS A 317 -40.76 -21.43 17.59
CA HIS A 317 -41.76 -22.33 16.99
C HIS A 317 -43.02 -21.63 16.45
N ASN A 318 -43.07 -20.30 16.32
CA ASN A 318 -44.20 -19.64 15.66
C ASN A 318 -43.86 -18.30 15.02
N PHE A 319 -44.54 -18.02 13.90
CA PHE A 319 -44.35 -16.82 13.07
C PHE A 319 -44.64 -15.51 13.84
N ASP A 320 -45.51 -15.55 14.85
CA ASP A 320 -45.84 -14.38 15.67
C ASP A 320 -44.71 -13.98 16.64
N ASP A 321 -43.83 -14.92 17.06
CA ASP A 321 -42.67 -14.63 17.93
C ASP A 321 -41.56 -13.87 17.19
N LEU A 322 -41.41 -14.11 15.88
CA LEU A 322 -40.50 -13.36 15.01
C LEU A 322 -40.91 -11.89 14.88
N PHE A 323 -42.22 -11.61 14.79
CA PHE A 323 -42.73 -10.24 14.70
C PHE A 323 -42.84 -9.54 16.07
N ALA A 324 -42.92 -10.29 17.17
CA ALA A 324 -42.79 -9.73 18.52
C ALA A 324 -41.33 -9.31 18.80
N SER A 325 -40.35 -10.11 18.38
CA SER A 325 -38.92 -9.78 18.47
C SER A 325 -38.54 -8.57 17.60
N LEU A 326 -39.16 -8.43 16.42
CA LEU A 326 -38.97 -7.25 15.56
C LEU A 326 -39.67 -5.98 16.08
N ARG A 327 -40.81 -6.11 16.81
CA ARG A 327 -41.56 -4.97 17.37
C ARG A 327 -41.08 -4.54 18.76
N GLY A 328 -40.30 -5.35 19.45
CA GLY A 328 -39.72 -5.02 20.77
C GLY A 328 -38.59 -3.98 20.74
N ASN A 329 -38.01 -3.68 19.57
CA ASN A 329 -36.85 -2.78 19.43
C ASN A 329 -37.17 -1.39 18.86
N SER A 330 -38.44 -0.96 18.90
CA SER A 330 -38.85 0.35 18.38
C SER A 330 -39.87 1.03 19.29
N ALA A 331 -39.37 1.68 20.35
CA ALA A 331 -40.06 2.80 20.99
C ALA A 331 -39.02 3.82 21.53
N PRO A 332 -39.09 5.11 21.15
CA PRO A 332 -38.19 6.12 21.67
C PRO A 332 -38.63 6.52 23.09
N ALA A 333 -37.77 6.29 24.07
CA ALA A 333 -37.94 6.89 25.39
C ALA A 333 -37.63 8.40 25.33
N PRO A 334 -38.38 9.25 26.05
CA PRO A 334 -38.24 10.70 25.96
C PRO A 334 -36.88 11.16 26.47
N GLN A 335 -36.30 12.12 25.73
CA GLN A 335 -35.08 12.84 26.07
C GLN A 335 -35.21 13.48 27.46
N GLN A 336 -34.69 12.82 28.49
CA GLN A 336 -34.22 13.51 29.68
C GLN A 336 -32.87 14.12 29.35
N VAL A 337 -32.85 15.45 29.27
CA VAL A 337 -31.64 16.28 29.31
C VAL A 337 -31.00 16.06 30.68
N VAL A 338 -30.22 15.00 30.81
CA VAL A 338 -29.24 14.87 31.88
C VAL A 338 -28.05 15.69 31.44
N GLN A 339 -27.90 16.88 32.02
CA GLN A 339 -26.63 17.60 32.03
C GLN A 339 -25.58 16.64 32.60
N ARG A 340 -24.79 16.02 31.73
CA ARG A 340 -23.62 15.25 32.13
C ARG A 340 -22.59 16.24 32.63
N GLN A 341 -22.48 16.33 33.95
CA GLN A 341 -21.32 16.87 34.62
C GLN A 341 -20.09 16.07 34.15
N ASP A 342 -19.06 16.79 33.70
CA ASP A 342 -17.75 16.25 33.34
C ASP A 342 -17.17 15.45 34.52
N ALA A 343 -17.25 14.12 34.42
CA ALA A 343 -16.49 13.24 35.29
C ALA A 343 -15.01 13.32 34.88
N PRO A 344 -14.05 13.33 35.84
CA PRO A 344 -12.64 13.48 35.53
C PRO A 344 -12.18 12.34 34.61
N ARG A 345 -11.71 12.71 33.42
CA ARG A 345 -11.12 11.81 32.42
C ARG A 345 -10.00 11.02 33.08
N ARG A 346 -10.25 9.75 33.40
CA ARG A 346 -9.18 8.81 33.80
C ARG A 346 -8.27 8.66 32.59
N ARG A 347 -7.06 9.22 32.68
CA ARG A 347 -5.99 9.07 31.68
C ARG A 347 -5.75 7.57 31.45
N VAL A 348 -5.85 7.15 30.20
CA VAL A 348 -5.54 5.78 29.79
C VAL A 348 -4.06 5.74 29.42
N THR A 349 -3.36 4.73 29.92
CA THR A 349 -1.99 4.42 29.52
C THR A 349 -2.04 3.39 28.40
N VAL A 350 -1.41 3.69 27.26
CA VAL A 350 -1.17 2.71 26.20
C VAL A 350 -0.29 1.59 26.76
N LYS A 351 -0.65 0.32 26.50
CA LYS A 351 0.04 -0.86 27.05
C LYS A 351 0.92 -1.61 26.04
N MET A 352 0.98 -1.14 24.80
CA MET A 352 1.55 -1.85 23.65
C MET A 352 2.86 -1.18 23.23
N GLY A 353 3.86 -1.99 22.87
CA GLY A 353 5.14 -1.49 22.33
C GLY A 353 5.00 -1.00 20.87
N GLU A 354 5.98 -0.26 20.37
CA GLU A 354 5.99 0.27 18.99
C GLU A 354 5.96 -0.87 17.95
N ASP A 355 6.78 -1.91 18.13
CA ASP A 355 6.82 -3.07 17.23
C ASP A 355 5.48 -3.82 17.20
N GLU A 356 4.83 -3.98 18.36
CA GLU A 356 3.51 -4.62 18.48
C GLU A 356 2.39 -3.78 17.82
N ALA A 357 2.53 -2.45 17.79
CA ALA A 357 1.59 -1.56 17.13
C ALA A 357 1.71 -1.63 15.60
N ILE A 358 2.94 -1.75 15.08
CA ILE A 358 3.19 -1.93 13.64
C ILE A 358 2.65 -3.30 13.18
N GLU A 359 2.96 -4.38 13.90
CA GLU A 359 2.41 -5.71 13.60
C GLU A 359 0.88 -5.72 13.63
N LEU A 360 0.27 -4.99 14.58
CA LEU A 360 -1.18 -4.85 14.66
C LEU A 360 -1.75 -4.06 13.48
N GLN A 361 -1.09 -3.00 13.04
CA GLN A 361 -1.47 -2.23 11.86
C GLN A 361 -1.45 -3.11 10.61
N GLU A 362 -0.35 -3.81 10.36
CA GLU A 362 -0.21 -4.71 9.22
C GLU A 362 -1.26 -5.82 9.25
N ALA A 363 -1.45 -6.48 10.39
CA ALA A 363 -2.42 -7.57 10.54
C ALA A 363 -3.87 -7.11 10.25
N MET A 364 -4.19 -5.85 10.54
CA MET A 364 -5.53 -5.29 10.35
C MET A 364 -5.74 -4.72 8.94
N LEU A 365 -4.71 -4.10 8.35
CA LEU A 365 -4.80 -3.47 7.02
C LEU A 365 -4.60 -4.46 5.87
N LEU A 366 -3.73 -5.44 6.01
CA LEU A 366 -3.36 -6.36 4.92
C LEU A 366 -4.56 -7.12 4.31
N PRO A 367 -5.56 -7.60 5.08
CA PRO A 367 -6.74 -8.24 4.50
C PRO A 367 -7.61 -7.26 3.71
N ILE A 368 -7.77 -6.03 4.23
CA ILE A 368 -8.58 -4.97 3.64
C ILE A 368 -7.92 -4.50 2.34
N SER A 369 -6.63 -4.14 2.38
CA SER A 369 -5.89 -3.67 1.21
C SER A 369 -5.87 -4.71 0.09
N ASN A 370 -5.62 -5.99 0.40
CA ASN A 370 -5.65 -7.08 -0.59
C ASN A 370 -7.03 -7.27 -1.23
N GLN A 371 -8.10 -7.16 -0.45
CA GLN A 371 -9.47 -7.24 -0.98
C GLN A 371 -9.73 -6.11 -1.97
N TYR A 372 -9.40 -4.87 -1.62
CA TYR A 372 -9.66 -3.72 -2.48
C TYR A 372 -8.72 -3.66 -3.68
N VAL A 373 -7.44 -4.00 -3.56
CA VAL A 373 -6.52 -4.11 -4.70
C VAL A 373 -7.09 -5.07 -5.75
N ARG A 374 -7.59 -6.24 -5.34
CA ARG A 374 -8.21 -7.20 -6.27
C ARG A 374 -9.47 -6.63 -6.92
N LEU A 375 -10.30 -5.92 -6.15
CA LEU A 375 -11.53 -5.29 -6.64
C LEU A 375 -11.20 -4.19 -7.67
N PHE A 376 -10.31 -3.25 -7.34
CA PHE A 376 -9.92 -2.16 -8.23
C PHE A 376 -9.18 -2.66 -9.47
N LYS A 377 -8.37 -3.72 -9.38
CA LYS A 377 -7.77 -4.36 -10.58
C LYS A 377 -8.84 -4.88 -11.55
N ARG A 378 -9.96 -5.40 -11.05
CA ARG A 378 -11.11 -5.79 -11.89
C ARG A 378 -11.78 -4.58 -12.52
N LEU A 379 -12.12 -3.56 -11.72
CA LEU A 379 -12.74 -2.33 -12.22
C LEU A 379 -11.87 -1.62 -13.26
N LEU A 380 -10.55 -1.53 -13.04
CA LEU A 380 -9.62 -0.98 -14.03
C LEU A 380 -9.55 -1.81 -15.31
N THR A 381 -9.74 -3.13 -15.23
CA THR A 381 -9.80 -3.99 -16.42
C THR A 381 -11.11 -3.77 -17.20
N GLU A 382 -12.22 -3.55 -16.49
CA GLU A 382 -13.50 -3.18 -17.10
C GLU A 382 -13.43 -1.80 -17.78
N GLU A 383 -12.84 -0.81 -17.11
CA GLU A 383 -12.60 0.52 -17.68
C GLU A 383 -11.63 0.47 -18.86
N GLN A 384 -10.56 -0.34 -18.79
CA GLN A 384 -9.67 -0.57 -19.92
C GLN A 384 -10.44 -1.11 -21.12
N ASN A 385 -11.28 -2.13 -20.95
CA ASN A 385 -12.06 -2.70 -22.04
C ASN A 385 -13.02 -1.67 -22.64
N ARG A 386 -13.65 -0.84 -21.80
CA ARG A 386 -14.54 0.24 -22.24
C ARG A 386 -13.80 1.29 -23.07
N VAL A 387 -12.63 1.73 -22.61
CA VAL A 387 -11.79 2.71 -23.33
C VAL A 387 -11.32 2.12 -24.66
N LEU A 388 -10.84 0.88 -24.69
CA LEU A 388 -10.38 0.24 -25.92
C LEU A 388 -11.51 0.03 -26.93
N GLU A 389 -12.72 -0.30 -26.45
CA GLU A 389 -13.90 -0.39 -27.30
C GLU A 389 -14.30 0.98 -27.85
N GLY A 390 -14.29 2.03 -27.02
CA GLY A 390 -14.56 3.42 -27.44
C GLY A 390 -13.56 3.92 -28.48
N ILE A 391 -12.27 3.60 -28.33
CA ILE A 391 -11.22 3.90 -29.33
C ILE A 391 -11.51 3.16 -30.65
N ARG A 392 -11.91 1.89 -30.59
CA ARG A 392 -12.19 1.07 -31.78
C ARG A 392 -13.43 1.54 -32.53
N THR A 393 -14.47 1.97 -31.83
CA THR A 393 -15.73 2.46 -32.42
C THR A 393 -15.68 3.92 -32.84
N GLY A 394 -14.64 4.66 -32.43
CA GLY A 394 -14.53 6.10 -32.64
C GLY A 394 -15.54 6.91 -31.79
N GLN A 395 -16.17 6.27 -30.81
CA GLN A 395 -17.14 6.85 -29.88
C GLN A 395 -16.56 6.76 -28.46
N LEU A 396 -15.38 7.34 -28.26
CA LEU A 396 -14.78 7.43 -26.94
C LEU A 396 -15.42 8.60 -26.18
N ASP A 397 -16.49 8.31 -25.43
CA ASP A 397 -17.06 9.21 -24.44
C ASP A 397 -16.54 8.78 -23.07
N TRP A 398 -15.29 9.16 -22.78
CA TRP A 398 -14.60 8.81 -21.55
C TRP A 398 -14.46 10.05 -20.68
N ASP A 399 -15.42 10.21 -19.77
CA ASP A 399 -15.51 11.35 -18.86
C ASP A 399 -15.03 11.00 -17.45
N GLU A 400 -14.31 11.94 -16.84
CA GLU A 400 -13.86 11.87 -15.44
C GLU A 400 -15.04 11.65 -14.49
N GLY A 401 -16.16 12.33 -14.72
CA GLY A 401 -17.34 12.21 -13.86
C GLY A 401 -17.93 10.80 -13.84
N GLU A 402 -17.93 10.10 -14.99
CA GLU A 402 -18.41 8.72 -15.05
C GLU A 402 -17.46 7.74 -14.37
N VAL A 403 -16.15 7.91 -14.59
CA VAL A 403 -15.11 7.08 -13.96
C VAL A 403 -15.15 7.25 -12.44
N ASP A 404 -15.26 8.49 -11.98
CA ASP A 404 -15.34 8.79 -10.55
C ASP A 404 -16.59 8.19 -9.92
N ASN A 405 -17.76 8.34 -10.53
CA ASN A 405 -19.01 7.76 -10.01
C ASN A 405 -18.95 6.23 -9.85
N ARG A 406 -18.18 5.52 -10.68
CA ARG A 406 -18.02 4.06 -10.60
C ARG A 406 -17.05 3.63 -9.51
N LEU A 407 -15.98 4.40 -9.31
CA LEU A 407 -14.90 4.06 -8.38
C LEU A 407 -15.17 4.59 -6.96
N ARG A 408 -15.88 5.70 -6.84
CA ARG A 408 -16.11 6.44 -5.58
C ARG A 408 -16.72 5.56 -4.49
N SER A 409 -17.77 4.81 -4.80
CA SER A 409 -18.42 3.94 -3.80
C SER A 409 -17.46 2.92 -3.21
N HIS A 410 -16.54 2.39 -4.01
CA HIS A 410 -15.54 1.43 -3.54
C HIS A 410 -14.40 2.09 -2.75
N LEU A 411 -14.01 3.32 -3.13
CA LEU A 411 -13.05 4.12 -2.36
C LEU A 411 -13.64 4.49 -0.99
N GLU A 412 -14.90 4.92 -0.94
CA GLU A 412 -15.61 5.23 0.30
C GLU A 412 -15.68 4.01 1.24
N MET A 413 -15.93 2.81 0.69
CA MET A 413 -15.92 1.60 1.51
C MET A 413 -14.52 1.23 2.01
N LEU A 414 -13.47 1.42 1.21
CA LEU A 414 -12.08 1.22 1.67
C LEU A 414 -11.77 2.18 2.82
N VAL A 415 -12.09 3.46 2.64
CA VAL A 415 -11.91 4.50 3.67
C VAL A 415 -12.61 4.11 4.97
N ASP A 416 -13.89 3.74 4.90
CA ASP A 416 -14.67 3.35 6.09
C ASP A 416 -14.09 2.11 6.77
N GLN A 417 -13.67 1.09 6.01
CA GLN A 417 -13.09 -0.12 6.58
C GLN A 417 -11.71 0.12 7.20
N SER A 418 -10.85 0.89 6.55
CA SER A 418 -9.55 1.30 7.09
C SER A 418 -9.69 2.13 8.37
N TRP A 419 -10.63 3.07 8.39
CA TRP A 419 -10.94 3.84 9.59
C TRP A 419 -11.48 2.96 10.74
N GLN A 420 -12.35 1.99 10.42
CA GLN A 420 -12.86 1.02 11.40
C GLN A 420 -11.76 0.07 11.93
N ALA A 421 -10.78 -0.28 11.09
CA ALA A 421 -9.61 -1.03 11.51
C ALA A 421 -8.76 -0.23 12.50
N GLY A 422 -8.55 1.07 12.24
CA GLY A 422 -7.88 2.00 13.16
C GLY A 422 -8.61 2.13 14.51
N HIS A 423 -9.94 2.26 14.49
CA HIS A 423 -10.76 2.26 15.70
C HIS A 423 -10.61 0.96 16.50
N SER A 424 -10.65 -0.18 15.81
CA SER A 424 -10.50 -1.51 16.43
C SER A 424 -9.10 -1.70 17.03
N ALA A 425 -8.06 -1.15 16.38
CA ALA A 425 -6.71 -1.12 16.92
C ALA A 425 -6.63 -0.25 18.18
N ALA A 426 -7.28 0.92 18.20
CA ALA A 426 -7.39 1.76 19.39
C ALA A 426 -8.02 1.03 20.58
N GLU A 427 -9.08 0.23 20.36
CA GLU A 427 -9.71 -0.58 21.41
C GLU A 427 -8.75 -1.64 21.98
N ARG A 428 -7.96 -2.27 21.11
CA ARG A 428 -6.93 -3.24 21.52
C ARG A 428 -5.81 -2.56 22.32
N MET A 429 -5.30 -1.42 21.85
CA MET A 429 -4.25 -0.65 22.53
C MET A 429 -4.71 -0.10 23.89
N ALA A 430 -5.96 0.36 23.98
CA ALA A 430 -6.54 0.85 25.22
C ALA A 430 -7.02 -0.26 26.17
N GLY A 431 -7.15 -1.51 25.67
CA GLY A 431 -7.65 -2.66 26.42
C GLY A 431 -9.10 -2.53 26.89
N ARG A 432 -9.91 -1.68 26.24
CA ARG A 432 -11.32 -1.43 26.58
C ARG A 432 -12.08 -0.96 25.35
N ARG A 433 -13.41 -1.11 25.37
CA ARG A 433 -14.28 -0.55 24.32
C ARG A 433 -14.28 0.97 24.37
N ILE A 434 -14.13 1.60 23.20
CA ILE A 434 -14.13 3.04 23.02
C ILE A 434 -15.42 3.39 22.25
N PRO A 435 -16.16 4.45 22.62
CA PRO A 435 -17.30 4.86 21.81
C PRO A 435 -16.84 5.23 20.40
N LYS A 436 -17.46 4.62 19.39
CA LYS A 436 -17.14 4.84 17.97
C LYS A 436 -17.29 6.34 17.63
N PRO A 437 -16.22 7.04 17.20
CA PRO A 437 -16.37 8.39 16.67
C PRO A 437 -17.26 8.37 15.41
N GLY A 438 -17.84 9.52 15.04
CA GLY A 438 -18.54 9.62 13.76
C GLY A 438 -17.51 9.56 12.63
N SER A 439 -17.67 8.65 11.66
CA SER A 439 -16.78 8.63 10.50
C SER A 439 -16.97 9.91 9.68
N VAL A 440 -15.91 10.70 9.56
CA VAL A 440 -15.89 11.85 8.64
C VAL A 440 -15.24 11.38 7.35
N LEU A 441 -16.08 11.07 6.36
CA LEU A 441 -15.63 10.88 4.99
C LEU A 441 -15.28 12.26 4.44
N GLU A 442 -14.00 12.60 4.42
CA GLU A 442 -13.53 13.69 3.57
C GLU A 442 -13.46 13.14 2.14
N GLU A 443 -14.11 13.83 1.21
CA GLU A 443 -13.92 13.55 -0.21
C GLU A 443 -12.42 13.70 -0.48
N GLU A 444 -11.77 12.63 -0.92
CA GLU A 444 -10.43 12.69 -1.51
C GLU A 444 -10.61 12.80 -3.02
N PRO A 445 -10.69 14.02 -3.59
CA PRO A 445 -10.76 14.20 -5.02
C PRO A 445 -9.39 13.92 -5.61
N GLY A 446 -9.28 12.90 -6.47
CA GLY A 446 -8.03 12.75 -7.22
C GLY A 446 -7.80 11.44 -7.92
N PHE A 447 -8.40 10.32 -7.48
CA PHE A 447 -8.07 9.04 -8.10
C PHE A 447 -8.53 8.97 -9.55
N ALA A 448 -9.82 9.22 -9.80
CA ALA A 448 -10.40 9.19 -11.14
C ALA A 448 -9.78 10.26 -12.04
N SER A 449 -9.59 11.48 -11.52
CA SER A 449 -8.99 12.58 -12.27
C SER A 449 -7.55 12.27 -12.71
N ARG A 450 -6.72 11.70 -11.83
CA ARG A 450 -5.35 11.27 -12.17
C ARG A 450 -5.35 10.13 -13.18
N LEU A 451 -6.23 9.13 -13.02
CA LEU A 451 -6.34 8.02 -13.95
C LEU A 451 -6.73 8.51 -15.36
N VAL A 452 -7.75 9.36 -15.43
CA VAL A 452 -8.24 9.91 -16.71
C VAL A 452 -7.21 10.82 -17.35
N ALA A 453 -6.56 11.69 -16.58
CA ALA A 453 -5.50 12.55 -17.07
C ALA A 453 -4.29 11.76 -17.61
N ASP A 454 -3.85 10.72 -16.89
CA ASP A 454 -2.71 9.90 -17.28
C ASP A 454 -2.96 9.12 -18.58
N VAL A 455 -4.12 8.47 -18.68
CA VAL A 455 -4.46 7.65 -19.86
C VAL A 455 -4.80 8.55 -21.05
N SER A 456 -5.56 9.64 -20.84
CA SER A 456 -5.87 10.60 -21.91
C SER A 456 -4.60 11.31 -22.40
N GLY A 457 -3.76 11.77 -21.48
CA GLY A 457 -2.46 12.36 -21.81
C GLY A 457 -1.56 11.40 -22.60
N ALA A 458 -1.54 10.11 -22.26
CA ALA A 458 -0.80 9.11 -23.02
C ALA A 458 -1.37 8.86 -24.42
N MET A 459 -2.68 8.98 -24.61
CA MET A 459 -3.32 8.89 -25.93
C MET A 459 -3.11 10.14 -26.78
N ASP A 460 -3.04 11.32 -26.16
CA ASP A 460 -2.89 12.61 -26.84
C ASP A 460 -1.46 12.89 -27.32
N LEU A 461 -0.45 12.28 -26.71
CA LEU A 461 0.96 12.41 -27.13
C LEU A 461 1.23 11.96 -28.57
N GLU A 462 0.40 11.09 -29.14
CA GLU A 462 0.49 10.63 -30.55
C GLU A 462 -0.30 11.53 -31.52
N GLY A 463 -0.93 12.61 -31.03
CA GLY A 463 -1.65 13.60 -31.82
C GLY A 463 -3.06 13.19 -32.28
N ALA A 464 -3.80 14.17 -32.82
CA ALA A 464 -5.16 13.96 -33.32
C ALA A 464 -5.22 12.92 -34.46
N ASP A 465 -4.15 12.83 -35.26
CA ASP A 465 -4.00 11.93 -36.42
C ASP A 465 -3.40 10.54 -36.07
N GLY A 466 -3.11 10.27 -34.79
CA GLY A 466 -2.53 8.99 -34.36
C GLY A 466 -3.42 7.79 -34.71
N ASP A 467 -2.81 6.73 -35.23
CA ASP A 467 -3.51 5.49 -35.63
C ASP A 467 -4.26 4.88 -34.44
N VAL A 468 -5.44 4.32 -34.67
CA VAL A 468 -6.30 3.68 -33.66
C VAL A 468 -5.51 2.58 -32.92
N THR A 469 -4.61 1.92 -33.62
CA THR A 469 -3.71 0.89 -33.04
C THR A 469 -2.72 1.48 -32.04
N GLN A 470 -2.20 2.66 -32.28
CA GLN A 470 -1.26 3.33 -31.37
C GLN A 470 -1.97 3.85 -30.12
N LYS A 471 -3.14 4.50 -30.28
CA LYS A 471 -3.95 4.97 -29.13
C LYS A 471 -4.37 3.83 -28.22
N SER A 472 -4.81 2.71 -28.81
CA SER A 472 -5.16 1.50 -28.04
C SER A 472 -3.97 0.85 -27.34
N LEU A 473 -2.78 0.88 -27.95
CA LEU A 473 -1.54 0.43 -27.32
C LEU A 473 -1.16 1.30 -26.11
N MET A 474 -1.21 2.63 -26.25
CA MET A 474 -0.87 3.55 -25.16
C MET A 474 -1.85 3.47 -24.00
N ALA A 475 -3.16 3.44 -24.28
CA ALA A 475 -4.18 3.22 -23.27
C ALA A 475 -3.91 1.91 -22.52
N SER A 476 -3.69 0.80 -23.25
CA SER A 476 -3.41 -0.51 -22.64
C SER A 476 -2.15 -0.49 -21.76
N ARG A 477 -1.10 0.22 -22.19
CA ARG A 477 0.13 0.37 -21.41
C ARG A 477 -0.13 1.15 -20.11
N MET A 478 -0.87 2.25 -20.19
CA MET A 478 -1.20 3.04 -19.00
C MET A 478 -2.09 2.29 -18.02
N PHE A 479 -3.10 1.57 -18.48
CA PHE A 479 -3.90 0.69 -17.61
C PHE A 479 -3.07 -0.43 -16.99
N ARG A 480 -2.01 -0.91 -17.65
CA ARG A 480 -1.08 -1.88 -17.06
C ARG A 480 -0.26 -1.25 -15.92
N VAL A 481 0.28 -0.05 -16.13
CA VAL A 481 1.03 0.71 -15.10
C VAL A 481 0.15 1.01 -13.90
N TRP A 482 -1.09 1.42 -14.14
CA TRP A 482 -2.06 1.66 -13.07
C TRP A 482 -2.39 0.39 -12.30
N ARG A 483 -2.63 -0.73 -12.98
CA ARG A 483 -2.96 -2.00 -12.31
C ARG A 483 -1.80 -2.61 -11.53
N SER A 484 -0.54 -2.34 -11.86
CA SER A 484 0.60 -2.90 -11.13
C SER A 484 1.01 -2.05 -9.93
N GLU A 485 1.34 -0.78 -10.16
CA GLU A 485 2.11 -0.01 -9.19
C GLU A 485 1.33 1.17 -8.63
N LYS A 486 0.73 2.00 -9.50
CA LYS A 486 0.06 3.24 -9.05
C LYS A 486 -1.18 2.96 -8.21
N LEU A 487 -1.95 1.90 -8.56
CA LEU A 487 -3.12 1.51 -7.78
C LEU A 487 -2.71 1.05 -6.38
N GLU A 488 -1.74 0.14 -6.28
CA GLU A 488 -1.35 -0.45 -5.00
C GLU A 488 -0.83 0.62 -4.05
N ARG A 489 0.09 1.46 -4.54
CA ARG A 489 0.62 2.60 -3.78
C ARG A 489 -0.50 3.53 -3.31
N HIS A 490 -1.42 3.93 -4.20
CA HIS A 490 -2.48 4.86 -3.83
C HIS A 490 -3.47 4.27 -2.83
N LEU A 491 -3.87 3.00 -3.01
CA LEU A 491 -4.77 2.33 -2.06
C LEU A 491 -4.11 2.11 -0.71
N GLN A 492 -2.81 1.80 -0.69
CA GLN A 492 -2.03 1.65 0.52
C GLN A 492 -1.94 2.97 1.29
N GLU A 493 -1.46 4.05 0.65
CA GLU A 493 -1.38 5.40 1.22
C GLU A 493 -2.73 5.85 1.80
N LEU A 494 -3.81 5.60 1.05
CA LEU A 494 -5.17 5.95 1.49
C LEU A 494 -5.59 5.10 2.69
N SER A 495 -5.34 3.79 2.66
CA SER A 495 -5.70 2.89 3.76
C SER A 495 -4.94 3.20 5.05
N GLU A 496 -3.66 3.55 4.97
CA GLU A 496 -2.81 3.93 6.09
C GLU A 496 -3.27 5.27 6.68
N LYS A 497 -3.45 6.29 5.84
CA LYS A 497 -3.94 7.61 6.26
C LYS A 497 -5.25 7.53 7.06
N TYR A 498 -6.22 6.75 6.58
CA TYR A 498 -7.51 6.63 7.26
C TYR A 498 -7.48 5.69 8.47
N TYR A 499 -6.59 4.70 8.48
CA TYR A 499 -6.30 3.91 9.68
C TYR A 499 -5.72 4.77 10.80
N GLU A 500 -4.71 5.58 10.51
CA GLU A 500 -4.08 6.50 11.47
C GLU A 500 -5.10 7.51 12.00
N ARG A 501 -5.95 8.05 11.13
CA ARG A 501 -7.05 8.94 11.53
C ARG A 501 -8.03 8.24 12.46
N GLY A 502 -8.49 7.03 12.11
CA GLY A 502 -9.41 6.26 12.93
C GLY A 502 -8.81 5.88 14.30
N LEU A 503 -7.51 5.57 14.32
CA LEU A 503 -6.75 5.31 15.53
C LEU A 503 -6.65 6.57 16.41
N GLY A 504 -6.22 7.70 15.83
CA GLY A 504 -6.07 8.98 16.50
C GLY A 504 -7.37 9.51 17.09
N GLU A 505 -8.44 9.62 16.28
CA GLU A 505 -9.77 10.09 16.72
C GLU A 505 -10.33 9.22 17.86
N SER A 506 -10.09 7.90 17.81
CA SER A 506 -10.53 6.96 18.83
C SER A 506 -9.74 7.10 20.14
N LEU A 507 -8.42 7.26 20.07
CA LEU A 507 -7.57 7.48 21.23
C LEU A 507 -7.84 8.84 21.89
N GLU A 508 -8.07 9.89 21.09
CA GLU A 508 -8.50 11.21 21.57
C GLU A 508 -9.84 11.13 22.30
N THR A 509 -10.81 10.43 21.73
CA THR A 509 -12.12 10.19 22.35
C THR A 509 -11.98 9.41 23.67
N ALA A 510 -10.99 8.51 23.74
CA ALA A 510 -10.66 7.78 24.97
C ALA A 510 -9.91 8.62 26.02
N GLY A 511 -9.49 9.85 25.70
CA GLY A 511 -8.78 10.76 26.58
C GLY A 511 -7.26 10.50 26.68
N VAL A 512 -6.68 9.86 25.66
CA VAL A 512 -5.22 9.72 25.49
C VAL A 512 -4.76 10.92 24.65
N SER A 513 -4.07 11.89 25.25
CA SER A 513 -3.46 12.98 24.48
C SER A 513 -2.16 12.48 23.85
N SER A 514 -2.01 12.68 22.54
CA SER A 514 -0.80 12.44 21.74
C SER A 514 0.31 13.45 22.10
N THR A 515 0.76 13.41 23.35
CA THR A 515 1.89 14.18 23.85
C THR A 515 2.73 13.25 24.70
N ASP A 516 3.44 12.36 24.03
CA ASP A 516 4.76 11.83 24.43
C ASP A 516 5.36 11.10 23.22
#